data_AF-A0A951KUN8-F1
#
_entry.id   AF-A0A951KUN8-F1
#
_cell.length_a   1.000
_cell.length_b   1.000
_cell.length_c   1.000
_cell.angle_alpha   90.00
_cell.angle_beta   90.00
_cell.angle_gamma   90.00
#
_symmetry.space_group_name_H-M   'P 1'
#
loop_
_entity.id
_entity.type
_entity.pdbx_description
1 polymer ?
#
loop_
_entity_poly.entity_id
_entity_poly.type
_entity_poly.pdbx_seq_one_letter_code
_entity_poly.pdbx_strand_id
1 'polypeptide(L)'
;MIAHLLAPHVPRAARTLGIERTVPSAGVALTFDDGPHPEGTPAVLAVLEEAGIQATFFLVGEQVERRPALAAEIAERGHLVALHGYRHRPQPVLSRRAVQDDLARGAHAIESATGR
;
A
#
# COMPACT_ATOMS: atom_id res chain seq x y z
N MET A 1 16.30 17.03 2.79
CA MET A 1 16.43 15.65 2.26
C MET A 1 16.88 14.65 3.32
N ILE A 2 17.99 14.86 4.06
CA ILE A 2 18.49 13.89 5.07
C ILE A 2 17.52 13.68 6.25
N ALA A 3 16.77 14.71 6.63
CA ALA A 3 15.78 14.66 7.71
C ALA A 3 14.81 13.47 7.64
N HIS A 4 14.18 13.22 6.49
CA HIS A 4 13.17 12.16 6.36
C HIS A 4 13.76 10.73 6.37
N LEU A 5 15.08 10.58 6.16
CA LEU A 5 15.76 9.28 6.24
C LEU A 5 16.06 8.86 7.68
N LEU A 6 16.23 9.82 8.60
CA LEU A 6 16.53 9.53 10.02
C LEU A 6 15.27 9.39 10.88
N ALA A 7 14.17 10.04 10.48
CA ALA A 7 12.92 10.04 11.22
C ALA A 7 12.34 8.65 11.56
N PRO A 8 12.45 7.61 10.70
CA PRO A 8 11.96 6.27 11.02
C PRO A 8 12.77 5.62 12.16
N HIS A 9 14.08 5.83 12.18
CA HIS A 9 15.03 5.16 13.07
C HIS A 9 15.31 5.92 14.37
N VAL A 10 14.98 7.22 14.44
CA VAL A 10 15.15 8.06 15.62
C VAL A 10 13.82 8.74 15.97
N PRO A 11 12.95 8.11 16.78
CA PRO A 11 11.60 8.60 17.04
C PRO A 11 11.54 10.03 17.62
N ARG A 12 12.54 10.41 18.43
CA ARG A 12 12.68 11.79 18.95
C ARG A 12 12.93 12.81 17.84
N ALA A 13 13.68 12.44 16.79
CA ALA A 13 13.95 13.33 15.67
C ALA A 13 12.72 13.53 14.78
N ALA A 14 11.82 12.53 14.68
CA ALA A 14 10.61 12.64 13.87
C ALA A 14 9.74 13.83 14.28
N ARG A 15 9.51 14.04 15.59
CA ARG A 15 8.73 15.18 16.10
C ARG A 15 9.40 16.51 15.78
N THR A 16 10.72 16.61 15.96
CA THR A 16 11.49 17.82 15.62
C THR A 16 11.44 18.15 14.12
N LEU A 17 11.25 17.13 13.28
CA LEU A 17 11.11 17.26 11.82
C LEU A 17 9.66 17.47 11.37
N GLY A 18 8.72 17.68 12.29
CA GLY A 18 7.30 17.86 11.97
C GLY A 18 6.60 16.59 11.46
N ILE A 19 7.20 15.42 11.70
CA ILE A 19 6.62 14.13 11.34
C ILE A 19 5.87 13.61 12.57
N GLU A 20 4.56 13.80 12.56
CA GLU A 20 3.68 13.22 13.57
C GLU A 20 3.66 11.69 13.41
N ARG A 21 3.97 10.98 14.49
CA ARG A 21 3.98 9.51 14.55
C ARG A 21 2.84 8.93 15.39
N THR A 22 1.95 9.79 15.86
CA THR A 22 0.81 9.46 16.71
C THR A 22 -0.41 10.14 16.12
N VAL A 23 -1.46 9.37 15.87
CA VAL A 23 -2.78 9.89 15.55
C VAL A 23 -3.64 9.85 16.82
N PRO A 24 -4.57 10.80 17.02
CA PRO A 24 -5.45 10.82 18.19
C PRO A 24 -6.57 9.76 18.04
N SER A 25 -6.19 8.49 17.97
CA SER A 25 -7.08 7.33 17.87
C SER A 25 -6.62 6.22 18.80
N ALA A 26 -7.57 5.52 19.42
CA ALA A 26 -7.32 4.33 20.23
C ALA A 26 -7.43 3.03 19.39
N GLY A 27 -7.65 3.14 18.08
CA GLY A 27 -7.82 2.00 17.18
C GLY A 27 -6.52 1.49 16.53
N VAL A 28 -6.62 0.34 15.89
CA VAL A 28 -5.57 -0.25 15.06
C VAL A 28 -6.06 -0.27 13.61
N ALA A 29 -5.21 0.16 12.67
CA ALA A 29 -5.45 0.00 11.24
C ALA A 29 -4.55 -1.13 10.72
N LEU A 30 -5.15 -2.14 10.10
CA LEU A 30 -4.41 -3.21 9.44
C LEU A 30 -4.09 -2.80 8.01
N THR A 31 -2.81 -2.93 7.64
CA THR A 31 -2.34 -2.67 6.28
C THR A 31 -1.52 -3.86 5.78
N PHE A 32 -1.70 -4.20 4.51
CA PHE A 32 -0.99 -5.29 3.84
C PHE A 32 -0.31 -4.77 2.57
N ASP A 33 0.98 -5.05 2.41
CA ASP A 33 1.79 -4.58 1.28
C ASP A 33 2.02 -5.73 0.27
N ASP A 34 2.60 -5.41 -0.88
CA ASP A 34 3.13 -6.32 -1.92
C ASP A 34 2.12 -7.16 -2.71
N GLY A 35 0.85 -7.19 -2.31
CA GLY A 35 -0.20 -7.95 -2.98
C GLY A 35 -0.59 -7.43 -4.38
N PRO A 36 -1.53 -8.13 -5.07
CA PRO A 36 -2.22 -9.33 -4.62
C PRO A 36 -1.38 -10.61 -4.84
N HIS A 37 -1.26 -11.43 -3.81
CA HIS A 37 -0.60 -12.74 -3.83
C HIS A 37 -1.66 -13.85 -4.00
N PRO A 38 -1.46 -14.84 -4.88
CA PRO A 38 -2.53 -15.78 -5.26
C PRO A 38 -3.06 -16.64 -4.10
N GLU A 39 -2.23 -16.94 -3.10
CA GLU A 39 -2.63 -17.77 -1.94
C GLU A 39 -2.82 -16.92 -0.67
N GLY A 40 -1.81 -16.11 -0.32
CA GLY A 40 -1.85 -15.23 0.84
C GLY A 40 -2.99 -14.20 0.85
N THR A 41 -3.33 -13.58 -0.28
CA THR A 41 -4.42 -12.59 -0.30
C THR A 41 -5.77 -13.23 0.00
N PRO A 42 -6.20 -14.32 -0.67
CA PRO A 42 -7.44 -15.01 -0.29
C PRO A 42 -7.48 -15.47 1.17
N ALA A 43 -6.37 -15.97 1.71
CA ALA A 43 -6.30 -16.40 3.10
C ALA A 43 -6.50 -15.22 4.08
N VAL A 44 -5.90 -14.07 3.80
CA VAL A 44 -6.09 -12.85 4.61
C VAL A 44 -7.54 -12.36 4.48
N LEU A 45 -8.10 -12.32 3.27
CA LEU A 45 -9.49 -11.89 3.05
C LEU A 45 -10.49 -12.74 3.85
N ALA A 46 -10.29 -14.07 3.89
CA ALA A 46 -11.13 -14.97 4.69
C ALA A 46 -11.08 -14.64 6.19
N VAL A 47 -9.89 -14.42 6.75
CA VAL A 47 -9.73 -14.07 8.17
C VAL A 47 -10.34 -12.70 8.49
N LEU A 48 -10.19 -11.71 7.60
CA LEU A 48 -10.78 -10.38 7.77
C LEU A 48 -12.32 -10.45 7.73
N GLU A 49 -12.88 -11.28 6.84
CA GLU A 49 -14.31 -11.53 6.72
C GLU A 49 -14.88 -12.21 7.97
N GLU A 50 -14.21 -13.27 8.47
CA GLU A 50 -14.58 -13.95 9.72
C GLU A 50 -14.57 -13.00 10.92
N ALA A 51 -13.62 -12.07 10.95
CA ALA A 51 -13.52 -11.05 12.00
C ALA A 51 -14.46 -9.84 11.78
N GLY A 52 -15.14 -9.74 10.63
CA GLY A 52 -16.01 -8.62 10.30
C GLY A 52 -15.30 -7.27 10.20
N ILE A 53 -14.01 -7.26 9.79
CA ILE A 53 -13.18 -6.06 9.74
C ILE A 53 -12.69 -5.74 8.32
N GLN A 54 -12.45 -4.46 8.06
CA GLN A 54 -11.85 -3.97 6.83
C GLN A 54 -10.38 -3.58 7.05
N ALA A 55 -9.58 -3.62 6.00
CA ALA A 55 -8.17 -3.29 6.01
C ALA A 55 -7.80 -2.46 4.77
N THR A 56 -6.55 -1.97 4.74
CA THR A 56 -5.98 -1.31 3.56
C THR A 56 -4.94 -2.23 2.90
N PHE A 57 -5.06 -2.44 1.61
CA PHE A 57 -4.11 -3.21 0.82
C PHE A 57 -3.31 -2.28 -0.08
N PHE A 58 -2.02 -2.13 0.18
CA PHE A 58 -1.08 -1.43 -0.68
C PHE A 58 -0.56 -2.40 -1.75
N LEU A 59 -1.14 -2.34 -2.95
CA LEU A 59 -0.88 -3.29 -4.03
C LEU A 59 0.26 -2.81 -4.94
N VAL A 60 1.07 -3.76 -5.38
CA VAL A 60 2.09 -3.53 -6.40
C VAL A 60 1.46 -3.69 -7.78
N GLY A 61 1.56 -2.66 -8.63
CA GLY A 61 0.87 -2.63 -9.92
C GLY A 61 1.20 -3.81 -10.85
N GLU A 62 2.44 -4.34 -10.84
CA GLU A 62 2.75 -5.57 -11.59
C GLU A 62 1.95 -6.79 -11.10
N GLN A 63 1.73 -6.91 -9.78
CA GLN A 63 0.94 -8.03 -9.24
C GLN A 63 -0.54 -7.85 -9.57
N VAL A 64 -1.02 -6.60 -9.61
CA VAL A 64 -2.38 -6.27 -10.05
C VAL A 64 -2.59 -6.66 -11.52
N GLU A 65 -1.69 -6.29 -12.43
CA GLU A 65 -1.76 -6.68 -13.85
C GLU A 65 -1.78 -8.21 -14.03
N ARG A 66 -1.07 -8.94 -13.17
CA ARG A 66 -1.06 -10.41 -13.20
C ARG A 66 -2.35 -11.04 -12.67
N ARG A 67 -3.07 -10.35 -11.78
CA ARG A 67 -4.22 -10.88 -11.01
C ARG A 67 -5.32 -9.82 -10.84
N PRO A 68 -5.84 -9.24 -11.94
CA PRO A 68 -6.77 -8.12 -11.86
C PRO A 68 -8.07 -8.48 -11.14
N ALA A 69 -8.56 -9.72 -11.34
CA ALA A 69 -9.77 -10.21 -10.65
C ALA A 69 -9.60 -10.25 -9.12
N LEU A 70 -8.42 -10.63 -8.63
CA LEU A 70 -8.16 -10.66 -7.20
C LEU A 70 -8.01 -9.25 -6.61
N ALA A 71 -7.46 -8.30 -7.37
CA ALA A 71 -7.47 -6.90 -6.96
C ALA A 71 -8.89 -6.31 -6.90
N ALA A 72 -9.75 -6.64 -7.89
CA ALA A 72 -11.16 -6.27 -7.90
C ALA A 72 -11.89 -6.85 -6.68
N GLU A 73 -11.67 -8.13 -6.38
CA GLU A 73 -12.27 -8.82 -5.23
C GLU A 73 -11.95 -8.12 -3.89
N ILE A 74 -10.69 -7.68 -3.69
CA ILE A 74 -10.31 -6.90 -2.50
C ILE A 74 -11.19 -5.65 -2.37
N ALA A 75 -11.38 -4.91 -3.47
CA ALA A 75 -12.16 -3.67 -3.49
C ALA A 75 -13.68 -3.93 -3.32
N GLU A 76 -14.20 -5.01 -3.93
CA GLU A 76 -15.59 -5.44 -3.84
C GLU A 76 -15.99 -5.87 -2.44
N ARG A 77 -15.08 -6.52 -1.70
CA ARG A 77 -15.22 -6.86 -0.27
C ARG A 77 -15.13 -5.63 0.66
N GLY A 78 -14.98 -4.42 0.10
CA GLY A 78 -15.02 -3.15 0.83
C GLY A 78 -13.70 -2.75 1.47
N HIS A 79 -12.60 -3.47 1.20
CA HIS A 79 -11.29 -3.03 1.66
C HIS A 79 -10.80 -1.82 0.86
N LEU A 80 -9.95 -1.00 1.48
CA LEU A 80 -9.28 0.10 0.78
C LEU A 80 -8.12 -0.46 -0.05
N VAL A 81 -8.05 -0.09 -1.32
CA VAL A 81 -6.91 -0.41 -2.19
C VAL A 81 -6.08 0.86 -2.37
N ALA A 82 -4.78 0.72 -2.15
CA ALA A 82 -3.80 1.80 -2.25
C ALA A 82 -2.58 1.34 -3.06
N LEU A 83 -1.74 2.28 -3.47
CA LEU A 83 -0.61 2.02 -4.35
C LEU A 83 0.69 1.74 -3.57
N HIS A 84 1.37 0.65 -3.93
CA HIS A 84 2.72 0.29 -3.45
C HIS A 84 3.78 0.33 -4.55
N GLY A 85 3.65 1.29 -5.47
CA GLY A 85 4.46 1.38 -6.69
C GLY A 85 4.08 0.31 -7.72
N TYR A 86 4.86 0.24 -8.81
CA TYR A 86 4.61 -0.69 -9.91
C TYR A 86 5.56 -1.89 -9.89
N ARG A 87 6.86 -1.69 -9.63
CA ARG A 87 7.89 -2.76 -9.62
C ARG A 87 8.49 -3.07 -8.25
N HIS A 88 7.97 -2.49 -7.18
CA HIS A 88 8.53 -2.63 -5.82
C HIS A 88 10.04 -2.32 -5.76
N ARG A 89 10.46 -1.25 -6.45
CA ARG A 89 11.85 -0.78 -6.44
C ARG A 89 12.05 0.25 -5.32
N PRO A 90 13.22 0.30 -4.67
CA PRO A 90 13.52 1.34 -3.70
C PRO A 90 13.47 2.72 -4.37
N GLN A 91 12.42 3.50 -4.12
CA GLN A 91 12.25 4.81 -4.76
C GLN A 91 13.41 5.80 -4.52
N PRO A 92 14.11 5.80 -3.36
CA PRO A 92 15.22 6.73 -3.13
C PRO A 92 16.40 6.59 -4.10
N VAL A 93 16.55 5.44 -4.77
CA VAL A 93 17.63 5.22 -5.76
C VAL A 93 17.21 5.54 -7.20
N LEU A 94 15.95 5.92 -7.40
CA LEU A 94 15.40 6.24 -8.73
C LEU A 94 15.48 7.73 -9.02
N SER A 95 15.54 8.07 -10.30
CA SER A 95 15.36 9.47 -10.73
C SER A 95 13.92 9.92 -10.47
N ARG A 96 13.70 11.22 -10.32
CA ARG A 96 12.35 11.79 -10.14
C ARG A 96 11.38 11.32 -11.23
N ARG A 97 11.82 11.29 -12.48
CA ARG A 97 11.03 10.81 -13.61
C ARG A 97 10.69 9.32 -13.46
N ALA A 98 11.66 8.50 -13.08
CA ALA A 98 11.42 7.07 -12.87
C ALA A 98 10.44 6.80 -11.72
N VAL A 99 10.46 7.60 -10.64
CA VAL A 99 9.45 7.54 -9.58
C VAL A 99 8.07 7.92 -10.10
N GLN A 100 7.96 9.01 -10.86
CA GLN A 100 6.68 9.44 -11.44
C GLN A 100 6.09 8.40 -12.38
N ASP A 101 6.90 7.83 -13.26
CA ASP A 101 6.48 6.79 -14.21
C ASP A 101 6.06 5.50 -13.47
N ASP A 102 6.77 5.11 -12.41
CA ASP A 102 6.44 3.95 -11.58
C ASP A 102 5.10 4.14 -10.85
N LEU A 103 4.88 5.31 -10.25
CA LEU A 103 3.63 5.64 -9.56
C LEU A 103 2.45 5.73 -10.51
N ALA A 104 2.59 6.43 -11.64
CA ALA A 104 1.52 6.59 -12.61
C ALA A 104 1.09 5.25 -13.21
N ARG A 105 2.05 4.38 -13.53
CA ARG A 105 1.74 3.05 -14.07
C ARG A 105 1.05 2.17 -13.03
N GLY A 106 1.52 2.18 -11.79
CA GLY A 106 0.90 1.40 -10.72
C GLY A 106 -0.53 1.87 -10.42
N ALA A 107 -0.76 3.19 -10.37
CA ALA A 107 -2.09 3.75 -10.22
C ALA A 107 -3.03 3.32 -11.35
N HIS A 108 -2.58 3.41 -12.61
CA HIS A 108 -3.36 2.97 -13.76
C HIS A 108 -3.72 1.48 -13.71
N ALA A 109 -2.81 0.62 -13.26
CA ALA A 109 -3.09 -0.81 -13.09
C ALA A 109 -4.19 -1.07 -12.04
N ILE A 110 -4.17 -0.34 -10.92
CA ILE A 110 -5.20 -0.42 -9.87
C ILE A 110 -6.55 0.09 -10.39
N GLU A 111 -6.57 1.25 -11.04
CA GLU A 111 -7.80 1.84 -11.58
C GLU A 111 -8.44 0.92 -12.62
N SER A 112 -7.62 0.35 -13.51
CA SER A 112 -8.09 -0.58 -14.54
C SER A 112 -8.67 -1.87 -13.97
N ALA A 113 -8.11 -2.37 -12.85
CA ALA A 113 -8.56 -3.62 -12.23
C ALA A 113 -9.76 -3.42 -11.30
N THR A 114 -9.84 -2.29 -10.59
CA THR A 114 -10.80 -2.08 -9.49
C THR A 114 -11.90 -1.06 -9.79
N GLY A 115 -11.74 -0.26 -10.85
CA GLY A 115 -12.64 0.85 -11.18
C GLY A 115 -12.61 2.00 -10.17
N ARG A 116 -11.56 2.07 -9.33
CA ARG A 116 -11.36 3.07 -8.27
C ARG A 116 -9.99 3.73 -8.36
#